data_AF-A0A3M7AZR0-F1
#
_entry.id   AF-A0A3M7AZR0-F1
#
_cell.length_a   1.000
_cell.length_b   1.000
_cell.length_c   1.000
_cell.angle_alpha   90.00
_cell.angle_beta   90.00
_cell.angle_gamma   90.00
#
_symmetry.space_group_name_H-M   'P 1'
#
loop_
_entity.id
_entity.type
_entity.pdbx_description
1 polymer ?
#
loop_
_entity_poly.entity_id
_entity_poly.type
_entity_poly.pdbx_seq_one_letter_code
_entity_poly.pdbx_strand_id
1 'polypeptide(L)'
;MKLASFTMRAMPLSMSAFALQDIMTNFSSSFGWALAGSAASTKQLENMCDNITETGHGMWAAQGLIPERIVNPVCNQSHSGPNATLALPWIVYYNTRVFSTQITSAFARQDKSADMEYLCDNLRYRLLDGFGIEGATAINTTCNAAAQERSPRPEAALAMIDKDATDTYQDALSRLYGFLFASSACTVSELDDYCAIAAHQITSWDKMTLNGTLVEESICGVKTPMSPKAAKTHFREWMSKAFITIVGNASNVDGWRAWLCEHLDADSMEAIGLDGEAVAAQICNDAASAAVIL
;
A
#
# COMPACT_ATOMS: atom_id res chain seq x y z
N MET A 1 48.40 1.27 26.93
CA MET A 1 46.93 1.34 26.93
C MET A 1 46.47 2.12 25.71
N LYS A 2 46.00 1.44 24.66
CA LYS A 2 45.38 2.07 23.49
C LYS A 2 43.88 2.18 23.77
N LEU A 3 43.34 3.40 23.80
CA LEU A 3 41.89 3.60 23.77
C LEU A 3 41.37 3.22 22.39
N ALA A 4 40.49 2.22 22.34
CA ALA A 4 39.73 1.91 21.15
C ALA A 4 38.67 2.99 20.92
N SER A 5 38.74 3.61 19.75
CA SER A 5 37.70 4.48 19.20
C SER A 5 36.44 3.64 18.96
N PHE A 6 35.41 3.83 19.79
CA PHE A 6 34.04 3.39 19.48
C PHE A 6 33.45 4.34 18.45
N THR A 7 33.49 3.95 17.17
CA THR A 7 32.65 4.54 16.14
C THR A 7 31.25 3.91 16.23
N MET A 8 30.33 4.58 16.92
CA MET A 8 28.90 4.36 16.70
C MET A 8 28.60 4.74 15.25
N ARG A 9 28.28 3.76 14.40
CA ARG A 9 27.65 4.01 13.09
C ARG A 9 26.27 4.59 13.34
N ALA A 10 26.16 5.91 13.32
CA ALA A 10 24.88 6.56 13.14
C ALA A 10 24.32 6.12 11.78
N MET A 11 23.15 5.49 11.77
CA MET A 11 22.34 5.31 10.56
C MET A 11 22.16 6.67 9.88
N PRO A 12 22.23 6.80 8.55
CA PRO A 12 21.73 7.98 7.88
C PRO A 12 20.20 7.86 7.89
N LEU A 13 19.58 8.43 8.93
CA LEU A 13 18.14 8.63 9.11
C LEU A 13 17.48 9.33 7.90
N SER A 14 18.26 9.93 6.99
CA SER A 14 17.74 10.71 5.87
C SER A 14 17.08 9.88 4.77
N MET A 15 17.68 8.77 4.30
CA MET A 15 17.14 8.03 3.15
C MET A 15 15.83 7.29 3.44
N SER A 16 15.70 6.68 4.62
CA SER A 16 14.45 6.00 5.02
C SER A 16 13.32 6.99 5.30
N ALA A 17 13.64 8.15 5.88
CA ALA A 17 12.66 9.21 6.07
C ALA A 17 12.09 9.72 4.74
N PHE A 18 12.92 9.84 3.69
CA PHE A 18 12.43 10.19 2.35
C PHE A 18 11.53 9.11 1.76
N ALA A 19 11.90 7.83 1.88
CA ALA A 19 11.10 6.71 1.37
C ALA A 19 9.72 6.62 2.07
N LEU A 20 9.68 6.73 3.40
CA LEU A 20 8.43 6.76 4.16
C LEU A 20 7.55 7.97 3.76
N GLN A 21 8.16 9.15 3.60
CA GLN A 21 7.44 10.35 3.17
C GLN A 21 6.84 10.18 1.77
N ASP A 22 7.58 9.57 0.84
CA ASP A 22 7.09 9.28 -0.52
C ASP A 22 5.94 8.27 -0.50
N ILE A 23 6.05 7.21 0.31
CA ILE A 23 4.97 6.24 0.51
C ILE A 23 3.73 6.94 1.04
N MET A 24 3.85 7.72 2.11
CA MET A 24 2.71 8.42 2.72
C MET A 24 2.11 9.46 1.77
N THR A 25 2.93 10.15 0.98
CA THR A 25 2.47 11.11 -0.04
C THR A 25 1.62 10.43 -1.09
N ASN A 26 2.15 9.37 -1.72
CA ASN A 26 1.45 8.68 -2.81
C ASN A 26 0.21 7.97 -2.28
N PHE A 27 0.32 7.28 -1.15
CA PHE A 27 -0.81 6.57 -0.57
C PHE A 27 -1.95 7.51 -0.16
N SER A 28 -1.63 8.69 0.41
CA SER A 28 -2.61 9.72 0.71
C SER A 28 -3.38 10.17 -0.54
N SER A 29 -2.68 10.34 -1.67
CA SER A 29 -3.33 10.64 -2.95
C SER A 29 -4.20 9.50 -3.47
N SER A 30 -3.74 8.24 -3.33
CA SER A 30 -4.56 7.08 -3.69
C SER A 30 -5.86 7.04 -2.88
N PHE A 31 -5.76 7.19 -1.56
CA PHE A 31 -6.92 7.22 -0.68
C PHE A 31 -7.86 8.39 -1.00
N GLY A 32 -7.33 9.58 -1.29
CA GLY A 32 -8.13 10.73 -1.73
C GLY A 32 -8.92 10.46 -3.01
N TRP A 33 -8.30 9.83 -4.01
CA TRP A 33 -9.01 9.42 -5.23
C TRP A 33 -10.06 8.35 -4.95
N ALA A 34 -9.78 7.44 -4.04
CA ALA A 34 -10.74 6.43 -3.59
C ALA A 34 -11.99 7.10 -2.97
N LEU A 35 -11.83 8.06 -2.07
CA LEU A 35 -12.94 8.84 -1.51
C LEU A 35 -13.70 9.64 -2.59
N ALA A 36 -12.97 10.29 -3.49
CA ALA A 36 -13.55 11.09 -4.56
C ALA A 36 -14.38 10.25 -5.54
N GLY A 37 -13.92 9.03 -5.83
CA GLY A 37 -14.59 8.10 -6.74
C GLY A 37 -15.77 7.37 -6.11
N SER A 38 -15.73 7.13 -4.79
CA SER A 38 -16.75 6.30 -4.10
C SER A 38 -17.96 7.05 -3.58
N ALA A 39 -17.84 8.37 -3.39
CA ALA A 39 -18.91 9.16 -2.80
C ALA A 39 -20.26 8.92 -3.48
N ALA A 40 -21.33 8.90 -2.69
CA ALA A 40 -22.68 8.64 -3.16
C ALA A 40 -23.31 9.85 -3.86
N SER A 41 -22.78 11.04 -3.63
CA SER A 41 -23.26 12.28 -4.25
C SER A 41 -22.21 13.39 -4.25
N THR A 42 -22.41 14.38 -5.11
CA THR A 42 -21.66 15.64 -5.08
C THR A 42 -21.75 16.32 -3.72
N LYS A 43 -22.92 16.28 -3.07
CA LYS A 43 -23.10 16.89 -1.75
C LYS A 43 -22.22 16.25 -0.67
N GLN A 44 -22.02 14.94 -0.75
CA GLN A 44 -21.08 14.26 0.14
C GLN A 44 -19.65 14.75 -0.06
N LEU A 45 -19.22 14.94 -1.32
CA LEU A 45 -17.90 15.47 -1.64
C LEU A 45 -17.71 16.92 -1.20
N GLU A 46 -18.71 17.77 -1.38
CA GLU A 46 -18.73 19.15 -0.84
C GLU A 46 -18.53 19.13 0.66
N ASN A 47 -19.34 18.34 1.38
CA ASN A 47 -19.25 18.25 2.83
C ASN A 47 -17.88 17.72 3.28
N MET A 48 -17.31 16.73 2.58
CA MET A 48 -15.96 16.24 2.90
C MET A 48 -14.89 17.29 2.62
N CYS A 49 -15.02 18.04 1.51
CA CYS A 49 -14.07 19.09 1.12
C CYS A 49 -14.07 20.26 2.10
N ASP A 50 -15.25 20.80 2.41
CA ASP A 50 -15.43 21.96 3.30
C ASP A 50 -14.95 21.65 4.71
N ASN A 51 -15.21 20.42 5.15
CA ASN A 51 -14.92 20.03 6.51
C ASN A 51 -13.59 19.33 6.64
N ILE A 52 -12.69 19.24 5.67
CA ILE A 52 -11.60 18.24 5.78
C ILE A 52 -10.61 18.44 6.95
N THR A 53 -10.52 19.65 7.49
CA THR A 53 -9.85 19.94 8.77
C THR A 53 -10.59 19.34 9.97
N GLU A 54 -11.90 19.16 9.82
CA GLU A 54 -12.89 18.50 10.68
C GLU A 54 -13.20 17.04 10.28
N THR A 55 -13.56 16.62 9.06
CA THR A 55 -13.76 15.21 8.65
C THR A 55 -12.50 14.37 8.66
N GLY A 56 -11.33 14.99 8.50
CA GLY A 56 -10.04 14.36 8.80
C GLY A 56 -9.65 14.46 10.28
N HIS A 57 -10.44 15.16 11.12
CA HIS A 57 -10.33 15.46 12.56
C HIS A 57 -8.89 15.64 13.13
N GLY A 58 -7.90 15.94 12.28
CA GLY A 58 -6.47 15.77 12.58
C GLY A 58 -5.98 14.31 12.68
N MET A 59 -6.85 13.31 12.56
CA MET A 59 -6.57 11.88 12.67
C MET A 59 -5.69 11.34 11.54
N TRP A 60 -5.99 11.68 10.27
CA TRP A 60 -5.16 11.23 9.14
C TRP A 60 -3.72 11.74 9.23
N ALA A 61 -3.54 13.02 9.60
CA ALA A 61 -2.22 13.58 9.87
C ALA A 61 -1.54 12.86 11.05
N ALA A 62 -2.30 12.58 12.12
CA ALA A 62 -1.77 11.84 13.26
C ALA A 62 -1.33 10.43 12.88
N GLN A 63 -1.95 9.78 11.88
CA GLN A 63 -1.56 8.49 11.29
C GLN A 63 -0.33 8.60 10.37
N GLY A 64 0.11 9.81 10.03
CA GLY A 64 1.24 10.09 9.14
C GLY A 64 0.85 10.25 7.67
N LEU A 65 -0.45 10.26 7.35
CA LEU A 65 -0.94 10.66 6.03
C LEU A 65 -0.79 12.16 5.84
N ILE A 66 -0.94 12.61 4.59
CA ILE A 66 -0.84 14.01 4.20
C ILE A 66 -2.25 14.49 3.81
N PRO A 67 -2.99 15.16 4.70
CA PRO A 67 -4.37 15.57 4.43
C PRO A 67 -4.52 16.30 3.11
N GLU A 68 -3.66 17.26 2.79
CA GLU A 68 -3.71 18.00 1.52
C GLU A 68 -3.74 17.08 0.29
N ARG A 69 -3.00 15.96 0.31
CA ARG A 69 -2.98 14.98 -0.77
C ARG A 69 -4.27 14.17 -0.88
N ILE A 70 -5.00 14.00 0.22
CA ILE A 70 -6.31 13.35 0.28
C ILE A 70 -7.40 14.32 -0.22
N VAL A 71 -7.29 15.59 0.19
CA VAL A 71 -8.30 16.64 -0.03
C VAL A 71 -8.42 17.05 -1.48
N ASN A 72 -7.29 17.26 -2.15
CA ASN A 72 -7.26 17.79 -3.50
C ASN A 72 -8.17 17.01 -4.49
N PRO A 73 -8.12 15.66 -4.58
CA PRO A 73 -9.04 14.93 -5.45
C PRO A 73 -10.51 15.07 -5.00
N VAL A 74 -10.81 15.04 -3.70
CA VAL A 74 -12.18 15.18 -3.17
C VAL A 74 -12.77 16.55 -3.53
N CYS A 75 -12.04 17.64 -3.26
CA CYS A 75 -12.46 19.00 -3.58
C CYS A 75 -12.53 19.29 -5.08
N ASN A 76 -11.67 18.66 -5.89
CA ASN A 76 -11.78 18.80 -7.34
C ASN A 76 -13.04 18.11 -7.87
N GLN A 77 -13.36 16.92 -7.35
CA GLN A 77 -14.56 16.18 -7.76
C GLN A 77 -15.86 16.74 -7.15
N SER A 78 -15.82 17.53 -6.08
CA SER A 78 -17.03 18.18 -5.53
C SER A 78 -17.71 19.14 -6.51
N HIS A 79 -17.03 19.56 -7.57
CA HIS A 79 -17.60 20.42 -8.62
C HIS A 79 -18.11 19.65 -9.85
N SER A 80 -17.74 18.37 -9.99
CA SER A 80 -18.02 17.55 -11.19
C SER A 80 -18.76 16.24 -10.89
N GLY A 81 -18.87 15.88 -9.62
CA GLY A 81 -19.54 14.68 -9.13
C GLY A 81 -18.60 13.48 -8.90
N PRO A 82 -19.02 12.48 -8.11
CA PRO A 82 -18.22 11.27 -7.88
C PRO A 82 -18.01 10.47 -9.17
N ASN A 83 -16.79 9.97 -9.38
CA ASN A 83 -16.45 9.23 -10.59
C ASN A 83 -15.41 8.13 -10.34
N ALA A 84 -15.89 6.93 -10.01
CA ALA A 84 -15.06 5.74 -9.81
C ALA A 84 -14.20 5.37 -11.03
N THR A 85 -14.72 5.54 -12.25
CA THR A 85 -13.98 5.24 -13.49
C THR A 85 -12.80 6.18 -13.70
N LEU A 86 -12.95 7.45 -13.33
CA LEU A 86 -11.86 8.42 -13.35
C LEU A 86 -10.84 8.17 -12.21
N ALA A 87 -11.32 7.76 -11.04
CA ALA A 87 -10.47 7.53 -9.88
C ALA A 87 -9.54 6.32 -10.02
N LEU A 88 -10.00 5.22 -10.64
CA LEU A 88 -9.25 3.97 -10.74
C LEU A 88 -7.83 4.14 -11.34
N PRO A 89 -7.62 4.80 -12.50
CA PRO A 89 -6.28 5.02 -13.04
C PRO A 89 -5.34 5.76 -12.08
N TRP A 90 -5.86 6.71 -11.30
CA TRP A 90 -5.06 7.44 -10.31
C TRP A 90 -4.71 6.58 -9.11
N ILE A 91 -5.64 5.75 -8.63
CA ILE A 91 -5.39 4.77 -7.56
C ILE A 91 -4.27 3.81 -7.99
N VAL A 92 -4.36 3.24 -9.19
CA VAL A 92 -3.33 2.37 -9.79
C VAL A 92 -1.98 3.08 -9.84
N TYR A 93 -1.95 4.31 -10.35
CA TYR A 93 -0.73 5.12 -10.47
C TYR A 93 -0.05 5.39 -9.10
N TYR A 94 -0.82 5.76 -8.09
CA TYR A 94 -0.29 6.05 -6.77
C TYR A 94 0.11 4.79 -6.01
N ASN A 95 -0.70 3.72 -6.06
CA ASN A 95 -0.36 2.43 -5.44
C ASN A 95 0.87 1.79 -6.08
N THR A 96 1.04 1.95 -7.40
CA THR A 96 2.27 1.53 -8.09
C THR A 96 3.50 2.20 -7.48
N ARG A 97 3.45 3.50 -7.19
CA ARG A 97 4.57 4.22 -6.57
C ARG A 97 4.82 3.81 -5.13
N VAL A 98 3.75 3.58 -4.37
CA VAL A 98 3.86 3.02 -3.01
C VAL A 98 4.62 1.70 -3.06
N PHE A 99 4.18 0.76 -3.90
CA PHE A 99 4.84 -0.53 -4.05
C PHE A 99 6.28 -0.39 -4.54
N SER A 100 6.55 0.43 -5.56
CA SER A 100 7.90 0.67 -6.08
C SER A 100 8.86 1.21 -5.02
N THR A 101 8.41 2.15 -4.19
CA THR A 101 9.21 2.68 -3.09
C THR A 101 9.40 1.64 -2.00
N GLN A 102 8.36 0.85 -1.70
CA GLN A 102 8.44 -0.24 -0.72
C GLN A 102 9.44 -1.31 -1.14
N ILE A 103 9.30 -1.87 -2.34
CA ILE A 103 10.15 -2.96 -2.80
C ILE A 103 11.62 -2.53 -2.94
N THR A 104 11.90 -1.30 -3.36
CA THR A 104 13.28 -0.80 -3.42
C THR A 104 13.86 -0.39 -2.08
N SER A 105 13.07 -0.40 -1.00
CA SER A 105 13.50 -0.01 0.34
C SER A 105 13.39 -1.14 1.38
N ALA A 106 12.87 -2.31 1.00
CA ALA A 106 12.65 -3.45 1.89
C ALA A 106 13.91 -4.30 2.16
N PHE A 107 15.04 -3.98 1.54
CA PHE A 107 16.27 -4.76 1.56
C PHE A 107 17.40 -4.02 2.27
N ALA A 108 18.31 -4.77 2.90
CA ALA A 108 19.45 -4.22 3.61
C ALA A 108 20.38 -3.43 2.68
N ARG A 109 20.92 -2.30 3.16
CA ARG A 109 21.72 -1.41 2.31
C ARG A 109 23.01 -2.04 1.78
N GLN A 110 23.58 -3.00 2.50
CA GLN A 110 24.86 -3.62 2.11
C GLN A 110 24.76 -4.44 0.82
N ASP A 111 23.60 -5.07 0.58
CA ASP A 111 23.39 -6.01 -0.53
C ASP A 111 22.45 -5.43 -1.61
N LYS A 112 21.93 -4.22 -1.36
CA LYS A 112 20.91 -3.55 -2.18
C LYS A 112 21.18 -3.60 -3.68
N SER A 113 22.41 -3.43 -4.15
CA SER A 113 22.70 -3.50 -5.60
C SER A 113 22.39 -4.87 -6.19
N ALA A 114 22.81 -5.94 -5.52
CA ALA A 114 22.57 -7.31 -5.97
C ALA A 114 21.09 -7.69 -5.84
N ASP A 115 20.43 -7.23 -4.78
CA ASP A 115 18.99 -7.44 -4.59
C ASP A 115 18.18 -6.77 -5.69
N MET A 116 18.51 -5.50 -6.02
CA MET A 116 17.82 -4.77 -7.08
C MET A 116 18.06 -5.39 -8.47
N GLU A 117 19.26 -5.92 -8.72
CA GLU A 117 19.57 -6.70 -9.93
C GLU A 117 18.69 -7.96 -10.01
N TYR A 118 18.62 -8.74 -8.93
CA TYR A 118 17.78 -9.93 -8.89
C TYR A 118 16.30 -9.61 -9.10
N LEU A 119 15.80 -8.52 -8.50
CA LEU A 119 14.43 -8.05 -8.72
C LEU A 119 14.19 -7.61 -10.16
N CYS A 120 15.08 -6.80 -10.74
CA CYS A 120 14.98 -6.32 -12.12
C CYS A 120 14.83 -7.51 -13.09
N ASP A 121 15.58 -8.58 -12.85
CA ASP A 121 15.52 -9.79 -13.64
C ASP A 121 14.25 -10.62 -13.37
N ASN A 122 13.84 -10.78 -12.11
CA ASN A 122 12.88 -11.82 -11.75
C ASN A 122 11.45 -11.34 -11.58
N LEU A 123 11.20 -10.03 -11.45
CA LEU A 123 9.84 -9.49 -11.49
C LEU A 123 9.16 -9.76 -12.85
N ARG A 124 7.83 -9.89 -12.83
CA ARG A 124 7.02 -10.19 -14.01
C ARG A 124 5.94 -9.14 -14.22
N TYR A 125 5.94 -8.48 -15.38
CA TYR A 125 4.93 -7.50 -15.79
C TYR A 125 3.52 -7.98 -15.52
N ARG A 126 3.16 -9.12 -16.13
CA ARG A 126 1.82 -9.70 -16.06
C ARG A 126 1.35 -10.01 -14.64
N LEU A 127 2.25 -10.39 -13.74
CA LEU A 127 1.91 -10.67 -12.35
C LEU A 127 1.63 -9.38 -11.59
N LEU A 128 2.49 -8.36 -11.76
CA LEU A 128 2.29 -7.02 -11.17
C LEU A 128 1.02 -6.35 -11.70
N ASP A 129 0.81 -6.38 -13.02
CA ASP A 129 -0.38 -5.81 -13.67
C ASP A 129 -1.66 -6.49 -13.18
N GLY A 130 -1.61 -7.78 -12.81
CA GLY A 130 -2.72 -8.51 -12.20
C GLY A 130 -3.17 -7.93 -10.85
N PHE A 131 -2.26 -7.29 -10.11
CA PHE A 131 -2.56 -6.56 -8.88
C PHE A 131 -2.94 -5.08 -9.12
N GLY A 132 -3.10 -4.65 -10.38
CA GLY A 132 -3.27 -3.22 -10.67
C GLY A 132 -2.05 -2.39 -10.29
N ILE A 133 -0.86 -2.99 -10.37
CA ILE A 133 0.44 -2.32 -10.24
C ILE A 133 1.02 -2.22 -11.64
N GLU A 134 1.37 -1.02 -12.12
CA GLU A 134 1.96 -0.87 -13.45
C GLU A 134 3.35 -1.53 -13.48
N GLY A 135 3.43 -2.76 -14.00
CA GLY A 135 4.63 -3.57 -13.98
C GLY A 135 5.80 -2.88 -14.66
N ALA A 136 5.54 -2.10 -15.72
CA ALA A 136 6.57 -1.33 -16.40
C ALA A 136 7.24 -0.30 -15.50
N THR A 137 6.47 0.42 -14.71
CA THR A 137 6.96 1.42 -13.76
C THR A 137 7.74 0.75 -12.64
N ALA A 138 7.15 -0.27 -11.99
CA ALA A 138 7.79 -0.97 -10.87
C ALA A 138 9.11 -1.66 -11.25
N ILE A 139 9.13 -2.39 -12.36
CA ILE A 139 10.34 -3.06 -12.85
C ILE A 139 11.41 -2.03 -13.23
N ASN A 140 11.02 -0.94 -13.92
CA ASN A 140 11.96 0.12 -14.26
C ASN A 140 12.59 0.74 -13.01
N THR A 141 11.83 0.93 -11.93
CA THR A 141 12.37 1.42 -10.66
C THR A 141 13.43 0.46 -10.10
N THR A 142 13.21 -0.85 -10.11
CA THR A 142 14.21 -1.84 -9.65
C THR A 142 15.45 -1.89 -10.55
N CYS A 143 15.29 -1.89 -11.88
CA CYS A 143 16.43 -1.90 -12.82
C CYS A 143 17.28 -0.63 -12.73
N ASN A 144 16.65 0.54 -12.58
CA ASN A 144 17.38 1.79 -12.37
C ASN A 144 18.13 1.80 -11.04
N ALA A 145 17.55 1.23 -9.98
CA ALA A 145 18.22 1.09 -8.69
C ALA A 145 19.40 0.11 -8.74
N ALA A 146 19.38 -0.86 -9.66
CA ALA A 146 20.49 -1.76 -9.97
C ALA A 146 21.54 -1.14 -10.92
N ALA A 147 21.29 0.05 -11.48
CA ALA A 147 22.07 0.65 -12.56
C ALA A 147 22.23 -0.28 -13.78
N GLN A 148 21.19 -1.06 -14.10
CA GLN A 148 21.19 -2.01 -15.20
C GLN A 148 20.28 -1.58 -16.35
N GLU A 149 20.72 -1.88 -17.58
CA GLU A 149 19.80 -1.89 -18.71
C GLU A 149 18.79 -3.01 -18.53
N ARG A 150 17.54 -2.72 -18.87
CA ARG A 150 16.42 -3.64 -18.66
C ARG A 150 16.68 -4.95 -19.40
N SER A 151 16.67 -6.05 -18.66
CA SER A 151 16.64 -7.39 -19.26
C SER A 151 15.32 -7.53 -20.04
N PRO A 152 15.32 -7.72 -21.37
CA PRO A 152 14.11 -7.90 -22.15
C PRO A 152 13.57 -9.31 -21.92
N ARG A 153 13.12 -9.61 -20.69
CA ARG A 153 12.34 -10.83 -20.46
C ARG A 153 10.96 -10.59 -21.07
N PRO A 154 10.53 -11.43 -22.03
CA PRO A 154 9.30 -11.15 -22.78
C PRO A 154 8.13 -10.98 -21.81
N GLU A 155 7.32 -9.95 -22.06
CA GLU A 155 6.08 -9.57 -21.33
C GLU A 155 5.11 -10.74 -21.10
N ALA A 156 5.29 -11.86 -21.81
CA ALA A 156 4.42 -13.03 -21.84
C ALA A 156 5.05 -14.32 -21.29
N ALA A 157 6.02 -14.26 -20.38
CA ALA A 157 6.66 -15.46 -19.81
C ALA A 157 5.69 -16.31 -18.95
N LEU A 158 4.74 -17.04 -19.56
CA LEU A 158 3.85 -18.10 -19.04
C LEU A 158 3.17 -17.87 -17.67
N ALA A 159 3.36 -16.71 -17.05
CA ALA A 159 2.95 -16.43 -15.69
C ALA A 159 1.44 -16.23 -15.68
N MET A 160 0.76 -17.12 -14.96
CA MET A 160 -0.67 -17.02 -14.75
C MET A 160 -0.90 -16.19 -13.49
N ILE A 161 -1.82 -15.23 -13.59
CA ILE A 161 -2.27 -14.45 -12.45
C ILE A 161 -3.03 -15.42 -11.53
N ASP A 162 -2.60 -15.49 -10.27
CA ASP A 162 -3.33 -16.21 -9.23
C ASP A 162 -4.50 -15.33 -8.76
N LYS A 163 -5.73 -15.82 -9.03
CA LYS A 163 -6.94 -15.10 -8.66
C LYS A 163 -7.08 -14.94 -7.15
N ASP A 164 -6.72 -15.96 -6.38
CA ASP A 164 -6.84 -15.92 -4.92
C ASP A 164 -5.85 -14.89 -4.34
N ALA A 165 -4.66 -14.79 -4.94
CA ALA A 165 -3.71 -13.74 -4.59
C ALA A 165 -4.24 -12.35 -4.93
N THR A 166 -4.81 -12.15 -6.12
CA THR A 166 -5.39 -10.84 -6.49
C THR A 166 -6.55 -10.45 -5.59
N ASP A 167 -7.43 -11.40 -5.25
CA ASP A 167 -8.55 -11.16 -4.34
C ASP A 167 -8.03 -10.82 -2.92
N THR A 168 -7.00 -11.52 -2.44
CA THR A 168 -6.34 -11.24 -1.13
C THR A 168 -5.77 -9.83 -1.07
N TYR A 169 -5.14 -9.36 -2.15
CA TYR A 169 -4.60 -8.00 -2.23
C TYR A 169 -5.73 -6.95 -2.23
N GLN A 170 -6.77 -7.17 -3.04
CA GLN A 170 -7.94 -6.30 -3.08
C GLN A 170 -8.61 -6.22 -1.71
N ASP A 171 -8.76 -7.34 -1.02
CA ASP A 171 -9.32 -7.41 0.33
C ASP A 171 -8.47 -6.63 1.34
N ALA A 172 -7.13 -6.73 1.26
CA ALA A 172 -6.23 -5.99 2.14
C ALA A 172 -6.37 -4.47 1.94
N LEU A 173 -6.38 -4.00 0.69
CA LEU A 173 -6.60 -2.58 0.39
C LEU A 173 -8.01 -2.10 0.77
N SER A 174 -9.02 -2.94 0.58
CA SER A 174 -10.41 -2.63 0.92
C SER A 174 -10.57 -2.39 2.42
N ARG A 175 -9.99 -3.28 3.24
CA ARG A 175 -9.96 -3.13 4.69
C ARG A 175 -9.18 -1.90 5.11
N LEU A 176 -8.02 -1.67 4.49
CA LEU A 176 -7.22 -0.48 4.76
C LEU A 176 -8.00 0.82 4.51
N TYR A 177 -8.65 0.95 3.36
CA TYR A 177 -9.44 2.16 3.04
C TYR A 177 -10.65 2.31 3.94
N GLY A 178 -11.35 1.22 4.27
CA GLY A 178 -12.45 1.23 5.21
C GLY A 178 -12.03 1.70 6.62
N PHE A 179 -10.93 1.16 7.15
CA PHE A 179 -10.40 1.59 8.45
C PHE A 179 -9.90 3.04 8.43
N LEU A 180 -9.30 3.50 7.33
CA LEU A 180 -8.88 4.89 7.21
C LEU A 180 -10.04 5.87 7.20
N PHE A 181 -11.12 5.52 6.49
CA PHE A 181 -12.34 6.31 6.50
C PHE A 181 -12.98 6.32 7.90
N ALA A 182 -13.16 5.16 8.51
CA ALA A 182 -13.72 5.06 9.86
C ALA A 182 -12.86 5.73 10.94
N SER A 183 -11.52 5.70 10.80
CA SER A 183 -10.60 6.35 11.74
C SER A 183 -10.71 7.86 11.76
N SER A 184 -11.38 8.44 10.77
CA SER A 184 -11.60 9.86 10.71
C SER A 184 -12.66 10.30 11.71
N ALA A 185 -13.63 9.46 12.09
CA ALA A 185 -14.72 9.81 13.01
C ALA A 185 -14.23 10.16 14.44
N CYS A 186 -14.81 11.21 15.03
CA CYS A 186 -14.57 11.65 16.41
C CYS A 186 -15.63 11.14 17.40
N THR A 187 -16.79 10.75 16.90
CA THR A 187 -17.94 10.35 17.71
C THR A 187 -18.53 9.03 17.23
N VAL A 188 -19.28 8.36 18.11
CA VAL A 188 -20.03 7.14 17.74
C VAL A 188 -21.11 7.47 16.69
N SER A 189 -21.76 8.63 16.79
CA SER A 189 -22.77 9.05 15.80
C SER A 189 -22.20 9.19 14.39
N GLU A 190 -20.99 9.74 14.25
CA GLU A 190 -20.33 9.83 12.94
C GLU A 190 -19.99 8.44 12.38
N LEU A 191 -19.61 7.48 13.21
CA LEU A 191 -19.39 6.10 12.77
C LEU A 191 -20.67 5.42 12.29
N ASP A 192 -21.80 5.66 12.98
CA ASP A 192 -23.10 5.17 12.56
C ASP A 192 -23.51 5.79 11.20
N ASP A 193 -23.28 7.10 11.02
CA ASP A 193 -23.51 7.79 9.75
C ASP A 193 -22.61 7.24 8.63
N TYR A 194 -21.32 7.02 8.90
CA TYR A 194 -20.37 6.48 7.93
C TYR A 194 -20.77 5.06 7.50
N CYS A 195 -21.18 4.21 8.44
CA CYS A 195 -21.68 2.87 8.17
C CYS A 195 -22.95 2.91 7.31
N ALA A 196 -23.92 3.77 7.65
CA ALA A 196 -25.15 3.91 6.87
C ALA A 196 -24.87 4.36 5.43
N ILE A 197 -23.89 5.24 5.23
CA ILE A 197 -23.51 5.71 3.90
C ILE A 197 -22.72 4.65 3.11
N ALA A 198 -21.89 3.85 3.76
CA ALA A 198 -20.99 2.88 3.11
C ALA A 198 -21.76 1.87 2.23
N ALA A 199 -22.94 1.42 2.66
CA ALA A 199 -23.82 0.54 1.90
C ALA A 199 -24.19 1.11 0.51
N HIS A 200 -24.31 2.44 0.40
CA HIS A 200 -24.62 3.12 -0.85
C HIS A 200 -23.41 3.30 -1.78
N GLN A 201 -22.20 2.96 -1.32
CA GLN A 201 -20.96 3.17 -2.05
C GLN A 201 -20.34 1.87 -2.59
N ILE A 202 -20.86 0.69 -2.20
CA ILE A 202 -20.33 -0.64 -2.56
C ILE A 202 -19.99 -0.73 -4.06
N THR A 203 -20.94 -0.39 -4.93
CA THR A 203 -20.74 -0.50 -6.38
C THR A 203 -19.65 0.44 -6.91
N SER A 204 -19.47 1.61 -6.28
CA SER A 204 -18.42 2.55 -6.65
C SER A 204 -17.04 2.05 -6.20
N TRP A 205 -16.96 1.41 -5.03
CA TRP A 205 -15.75 0.71 -4.58
C TRP A 205 -15.37 -0.43 -5.51
N ASP A 206 -16.33 -1.26 -5.92
CA ASP A 206 -16.11 -2.37 -6.86
C ASP A 206 -15.57 -1.88 -8.21
N LYS A 207 -16.08 -0.75 -8.72
CA LYS A 207 -15.59 -0.13 -9.95
C LYS A 207 -14.14 0.36 -9.85
N MET A 208 -13.64 0.59 -8.64
CA MET A 208 -12.24 0.91 -8.36
C MET A 208 -11.41 -0.32 -7.99
N THR A 209 -11.90 -1.52 -8.31
CA THR A 209 -11.21 -2.81 -8.06
C THR A 209 -10.95 -3.08 -6.58
N LEU A 210 -11.79 -2.54 -5.70
CA LEU A 210 -11.84 -2.88 -4.29
C LEU A 210 -13.01 -3.82 -4.06
N ASN A 211 -12.98 -4.57 -2.96
CA ASN A 211 -14.11 -5.34 -2.47
C ASN A 211 -15.02 -4.41 -1.65
N GLY A 212 -16.06 -3.86 -2.28
CA GLY A 212 -16.93 -2.84 -1.66
C GLY A 212 -17.64 -3.33 -0.40
N THR A 213 -18.01 -4.62 -0.37
CA THR A 213 -18.57 -5.25 0.84
C THR A 213 -17.56 -5.26 1.98
N LEU A 214 -16.29 -5.58 1.72
CA LEU A 214 -15.27 -5.52 2.77
C LEU A 214 -14.96 -4.09 3.23
N VAL A 215 -15.05 -3.09 2.34
CA VAL A 215 -14.93 -1.69 2.73
C VAL A 215 -16.05 -1.32 3.71
N GLU A 216 -17.30 -1.65 3.36
CA GLU A 216 -18.47 -1.45 4.22
C GLU A 216 -18.32 -2.17 5.56
N GLU A 217 -18.01 -3.47 5.55
CA GLU A 217 -17.80 -4.27 6.77
C GLU A 217 -16.71 -3.67 7.67
N SER A 218 -15.63 -3.16 7.08
CA SER A 218 -14.54 -2.54 7.83
C SER A 218 -14.95 -1.22 8.46
N ILE A 219 -15.75 -0.40 7.75
CA ILE A 219 -16.30 0.85 8.29
C ILE A 219 -17.28 0.53 9.42
N CYS A 220 -18.27 -0.31 9.14
CA CYS A 220 -19.33 -0.70 10.07
C CYS A 220 -18.82 -1.52 11.26
N GLY A 221 -17.66 -2.16 11.16
CA GLY A 221 -17.02 -2.91 12.23
C GLY A 221 -16.44 -2.02 13.34
N VAL A 222 -16.16 -0.75 13.06
CA VAL A 222 -15.63 0.21 14.05
C VAL A 222 -16.79 0.78 14.87
N LYS A 223 -16.88 0.37 16.14
CA LYS A 223 -17.98 0.77 17.04
C LYS A 223 -17.66 1.96 17.94
N THR A 224 -16.40 2.34 18.04
CA THR A 224 -15.94 3.47 18.85
C THR A 224 -14.86 4.23 18.10
N PRO A 225 -14.82 5.58 18.19
CA PRO A 225 -13.78 6.39 17.56
C PRO A 225 -12.38 5.85 17.83
N MET A 226 -11.61 5.74 16.76
CA MET A 226 -10.34 5.03 16.80
C MET A 226 -9.26 5.92 17.41
N SER A 227 -8.44 5.39 18.32
CA SER A 227 -7.27 6.14 18.78
C SER A 227 -6.22 6.26 17.65
N PRO A 228 -5.38 7.31 17.62
CA PRO A 228 -4.33 7.43 16.61
C PRO A 228 -3.38 6.23 16.56
N LYS A 229 -3.13 5.59 17.72
CA LYS A 229 -2.30 4.38 17.81
C LYS A 229 -2.97 3.20 17.12
N ALA A 230 -4.23 2.92 17.42
CA ALA A 230 -4.98 1.82 16.79
C ALA A 230 -5.10 2.03 15.27
N ALA A 231 -5.33 3.29 14.86
CA ALA A 231 -5.44 3.65 13.47
C ALA A 231 -4.12 3.49 12.69
N LYS A 232 -2.97 3.78 13.31
CA LYS A 232 -1.64 3.44 12.79
C LYS A 232 -1.39 1.94 12.71
N THR A 233 -1.81 1.19 13.73
CA THR A 233 -1.66 -0.27 13.75
C THR A 233 -2.40 -0.90 12.59
N HIS A 234 -3.68 -0.53 12.35
CA HIS A 234 -4.42 -1.03 11.19
C HIS A 234 -3.80 -0.59 9.87
N PHE A 235 -3.34 0.66 9.77
CA PHE A 235 -2.65 1.14 8.57
C PHE A 235 -1.47 0.24 8.23
N ARG A 236 -0.57 0.05 9.20
CA ARG A 236 0.64 -0.76 9.05
C ARG A 236 0.32 -2.22 8.77
N GLU A 237 -0.65 -2.81 9.46
CA GLU A 237 -1.05 -4.21 9.26
C GLU A 237 -1.54 -4.45 7.83
N TRP A 238 -2.50 -3.68 7.35
CA TRP A 238 -3.10 -3.91 6.04
C TRP A 238 -2.19 -3.49 4.89
N MET A 239 -1.37 -2.45 5.08
CA MET A 239 -0.30 -2.12 4.14
C MET A 239 0.72 -3.26 4.01
N SER A 240 1.10 -3.88 5.14
CA SER A 240 2.02 -5.03 5.14
C SER A 240 1.42 -6.24 4.45
N LYS A 241 0.14 -6.54 4.70
CA LYS A 241 -0.59 -7.62 3.98
C LYS A 241 -0.67 -7.37 2.48
N ALA A 242 -0.94 -6.14 2.06
CA ALA A 242 -0.91 -5.77 0.64
C ALA A 242 0.49 -5.97 0.04
N PHE A 243 1.54 -5.51 0.72
CA PHE A 243 2.93 -5.68 0.29
C PHE A 243 3.33 -7.16 0.17
N ILE A 244 3.08 -7.97 1.20
CA ILE A 244 3.34 -9.42 1.23
C ILE A 244 2.70 -10.09 0.02
N THR A 245 1.43 -9.79 -0.23
CA THR A 245 0.65 -10.44 -1.29
C THR A 245 1.23 -10.13 -2.67
N ILE A 246 1.58 -8.86 -2.95
CA ILE A 246 2.20 -8.51 -4.23
C ILE A 246 3.59 -9.14 -4.33
N VAL A 247 4.48 -8.90 -3.35
CA VAL A 247 5.90 -9.31 -3.47
C VAL A 247 6.05 -10.82 -3.54
N GLY A 248 5.28 -11.58 -2.75
CA GLY A 248 5.31 -13.04 -2.75
C GLY A 248 4.81 -13.68 -4.05
N ASN A 249 4.08 -12.93 -4.87
CA ASN A 249 3.49 -13.37 -6.14
C ASN A 249 3.99 -12.58 -7.36
N ALA A 250 5.00 -11.71 -7.19
CA ALA A 250 5.52 -10.89 -8.28
C ALA A 250 6.46 -11.63 -9.25
N SER A 251 6.81 -12.88 -8.92
CA SER A 251 7.60 -13.78 -9.76
C SER A 251 7.09 -15.21 -9.68
N ASN A 252 7.37 -15.97 -10.72
CA ASN A 252 7.13 -17.41 -10.83
C ASN A 252 8.44 -18.22 -10.99
N VAL A 253 9.59 -17.62 -10.69
CA VAL A 253 10.88 -18.31 -10.70
C VAL A 253 10.98 -19.23 -9.49
N ASP A 254 11.48 -20.44 -9.70
CA ASP A 254 11.70 -21.41 -8.62
C ASP A 254 12.57 -20.82 -7.51
N GLY A 255 12.16 -21.01 -6.27
CA GLY A 255 12.87 -20.46 -5.11
C GLY A 255 12.63 -18.96 -4.84
N TRP A 256 11.77 -18.27 -5.60
CA TRP A 256 11.47 -16.84 -5.40
C TRP A 256 11.16 -16.47 -3.94
N ARG A 257 10.23 -17.20 -3.30
CA ARG A 257 9.84 -16.91 -1.91
C ARG A 257 10.94 -17.24 -0.90
N ALA A 258 11.76 -18.26 -1.19
CA ALA A 258 12.93 -18.59 -0.36
C ALA A 258 13.99 -17.48 -0.45
N TRP A 259 14.25 -16.97 -1.66
CA TRP A 259 15.13 -15.83 -1.87
C TRP A 259 14.62 -14.58 -1.13
N LEU A 260 13.33 -14.26 -1.23
CA LEU A 260 12.75 -13.15 -0.46
C LEU A 260 12.91 -13.34 1.05
N CYS A 261 12.67 -14.55 1.57
CA CYS A 261 12.82 -14.87 3.00
C CYS A 261 14.26 -14.59 3.50
N GLU A 262 15.26 -14.89 2.68
CA GLU A 262 16.68 -14.69 3.02
C GLU A 262 17.13 -13.23 2.90
N HIS A 263 16.51 -12.44 2.00
CA HIS A 263 17.00 -11.12 1.61
C HIS A 263 16.17 -9.93 2.12
N LEU A 264 14.90 -10.13 2.47
CA LEU A 264 14.09 -9.08 3.09
C LEU A 264 14.65 -8.71 4.46
N ASP A 265 14.79 -7.41 4.72
CA ASP A 265 15.34 -6.89 5.96
C ASP A 265 14.23 -6.24 6.79
N ALA A 266 13.94 -6.83 7.97
CA ALA A 266 12.89 -6.37 8.87
C ALA A 266 13.07 -4.90 9.25
N ASP A 267 14.29 -4.48 9.63
CA ASP A 267 14.57 -3.10 10.04
C ASP A 267 14.36 -2.11 8.89
N SER A 268 14.73 -2.50 7.66
CA SER A 268 14.51 -1.68 6.48
C SER A 268 13.01 -1.53 6.15
N MET A 269 12.23 -2.60 6.30
CA MET A 269 10.76 -2.56 6.14
C MET A 269 10.06 -1.74 7.24
N GLU A 270 10.50 -1.86 8.49
CA GLU A 270 10.05 -1.02 9.61
C GLU A 270 10.24 0.47 9.31
N ALA A 271 11.42 0.82 8.78
CA ALA A 271 11.80 2.20 8.50
C ALA A 271 10.94 2.86 7.41
N ILE A 272 10.19 2.07 6.62
CA ILE A 272 9.27 2.54 5.58
C ILE A 272 7.80 2.31 5.93
N GLY A 273 7.50 1.99 7.20
CA GLY A 273 6.14 1.94 7.73
C GLY A 273 5.43 0.60 7.55
N LEU A 274 6.16 -0.46 7.16
CA LEU A 274 5.65 -1.82 7.18
C LEU A 274 5.90 -2.47 8.56
N ASP A 275 5.26 -3.61 8.78
CA ASP A 275 5.57 -4.51 9.88
C ASP A 275 6.63 -5.51 9.42
N GLY A 276 7.89 -5.15 9.61
CA GLY A 276 9.02 -5.88 9.01
C GLY A 276 9.12 -7.32 9.51
N GLU A 277 8.90 -7.53 10.81
CA GLU A 277 8.90 -8.87 11.41
C GLU A 277 7.75 -9.73 10.86
N ALA A 278 6.52 -9.18 10.81
CA ALA A 278 5.38 -9.94 10.28
C ALA A 278 5.51 -10.24 8.78
N VAL A 279 6.05 -9.30 7.99
CA VAL A 279 6.32 -9.51 6.56
C VAL A 279 7.34 -10.62 6.36
N ALA A 280 8.49 -10.54 7.04
CA ALA A 280 9.54 -11.55 6.92
C ALA A 280 9.02 -12.94 7.35
N ALA A 281 8.32 -13.01 8.49
CA ALA A 281 7.76 -14.26 8.99
C ALA A 281 6.78 -14.90 8.01
N GLN A 282 5.86 -14.11 7.43
CA GLN A 282 4.88 -14.64 6.48
C GLN A 282 5.56 -15.16 5.19
N ILE A 283 6.49 -14.40 4.62
CA ILE A 283 7.20 -14.80 3.41
C ILE A 283 8.02 -16.08 3.64
N CYS A 284 8.68 -16.21 4.79
CA CYS A 284 9.41 -17.42 5.14
C CYS A 284 8.50 -18.64 5.34
N ASN A 285 7.33 -18.47 5.98
CA ASN A 285 6.35 -19.55 6.14
C ASN A 285 5.80 -20.01 4.78
N ASP A 286 5.54 -19.07 3.88
CA ASP A 286 5.07 -19.35 2.53
C ASP A 286 6.14 -20.10 1.71
N ALA A 287 7.41 -19.74 1.87
CA ALA A 287 8.54 -20.42 1.24
C ALA A 287 8.67 -21.88 1.72
N ALA A 288 8.56 -22.10 3.03
CA ALA A 288 8.60 -23.44 3.61
C ALA A 288 7.42 -24.30 3.12
N SER A 289 6.22 -23.72 3.02
CA SER A 289 5.02 -24.41 2.55
C SER A 289 5.13 -24.84 1.09
N ALA A 290 5.74 -23.99 0.24
CA ALA A 290 5.99 -24.32 -1.17
C ALA A 290 7.00 -25.46 -1.34
N ALA A 291 8.01 -25.56 -0.45
CA ALA A 291 9.03 -26.61 -0.50
C ALA A 291 8.51 -28.00 -0.12
N VAL A 292 7.38 -28.11 0.60
CA VAL A 292 6.77 -29.39 1.02
C VAL A 292 5.91 -30.02 -0.09
N ILE A 293 5.55 -29.25 -1.12
CA ILE A 293 4.67 -29.68 -2.21
C ILE A 293 5.47 -30.30 -3.39
N LEU A 294 6.81 -30.17 -3.38
CA LEU A 294 7.74 -30.74 -4.36
C LEU A 294 8.33 -32.08 -3.87
#